data_AF-A0A8J7J6P8-F1
#
_entry.id   AF-A0A8J7J6P8-F1
#
_cell.length_a   1.000
_cell.length_b   1.000
_cell.length_c   1.000
_cell.angle_alpha   90.00
_cell.angle_beta   90.00
_cell.angle_gamma   90.00
#
_symmetry.space_group_name_H-M   'P 1'
#
loop_
_entity.id
_entity.type
_entity.pdbx_description
1 polymer ?
#
loop_
_entity_poly.entity_id
_entity_poly.type
_entity_poly.pdbx_seq_one_letter_code
_entity_poly.pdbx_strand_id
1 'polypeptide(L)'
;MNKLPCLLIAIGCLLFWVNRVDAKSDFVIISEKQCYPIEISQANRLPSEFQKYINYTKKCDVKDQNNVETKLSIVSIWVDEYYLSFSAAGRTQRWENFPLPVIVTDNFKVIGRLPEIYPRDDVTEPEVFFGKWENGMPKEIRIDVTNPAVDGDYFYPPIFWNSITQQYEMKKGEVIHGRRR
;
A
#
# COMPACT_ATOMS: atom_id res chain seq x y z
N MET A 1 -48.92 -34.74 -52.87
CA MET A 1 -48.25 -33.52 -53.35
C MET A 1 -47.89 -32.69 -52.11
N ASN A 2 -46.74 -32.95 -51.51
CA ASN A 2 -45.47 -32.23 -51.71
C ASN A 2 -45.57 -30.73 -51.41
N LYS A 3 -45.20 -30.32 -50.18
CA LYS A 3 -43.95 -29.60 -49.87
C LYS A 3 -43.96 -29.05 -48.42
N LEU A 4 -43.03 -29.57 -47.60
CA LEU A 4 -42.35 -28.81 -46.54
C LEU A 4 -41.56 -27.65 -47.19
N PRO A 5 -41.31 -26.52 -46.48
CA PRO A 5 -40.00 -26.42 -45.84
C PRO A 5 -39.89 -25.55 -44.56
N CYS A 6 -38.75 -25.76 -43.90
CA CYS A 6 -37.92 -24.80 -43.16
C CYS A 6 -38.38 -24.27 -41.80
N LEU A 7 -38.14 -25.14 -40.82
CA LEU A 7 -37.36 -24.87 -39.60
C LEU A 7 -36.38 -23.68 -39.73
N LEU A 8 -36.54 -22.67 -38.87
CA LEU A 8 -35.50 -21.69 -38.55
C LEU A 8 -35.21 -21.81 -37.06
N ILE A 9 -34.15 -22.56 -36.73
CA ILE A 9 -33.57 -22.59 -35.38
C ILE A 9 -32.70 -21.34 -35.27
N ALA A 10 -33.18 -20.33 -34.55
CA ALA A 10 -32.33 -19.23 -34.11
C ALA A 10 -31.44 -19.75 -32.97
N ILE A 11 -30.23 -20.18 -33.32
CA ILE A 11 -29.17 -20.45 -32.36
C ILE A 11 -28.71 -19.10 -31.83
N GLY A 12 -29.24 -18.71 -30.67
CA GLY A 12 -28.74 -17.58 -29.90
C GLY A 12 -27.32 -17.90 -29.44
N CYS A 13 -26.32 -17.39 -30.17
CA CYS A 13 -24.96 -17.26 -29.68
C CYS A 13 -24.97 -16.36 -28.44
N LEU A 14 -25.04 -16.98 -27.27
CA LEU A 14 -24.57 -16.39 -26.02
C LEU A 14 -23.07 -16.18 -26.18
N LEU A 15 -22.70 -15.02 -26.71
CA LEU A 15 -21.37 -14.47 -26.60
C LEU A 15 -21.11 -14.29 -25.11
N PHE A 16 -20.45 -15.28 -24.50
CA PHE A 16 -19.72 -15.10 -23.26
C PHE A 16 -18.68 -14.00 -23.53
N TRP A 17 -19.07 -12.76 -23.27
CA TRP A 17 -18.13 -11.69 -22.99
C TRP A 17 -17.39 -12.10 -21.72
N VAL A 18 -16.26 -12.78 -21.92
CA VAL A 18 -15.23 -12.89 -20.90
C VAL A 18 -14.75 -11.45 -20.71
N ASN A 19 -15.33 -10.76 -19.73
CA ASN A 19 -14.78 -9.51 -19.22
C ASN A 19 -13.34 -9.84 -18.80
N ARG A 20 -12.37 -9.48 -19.64
CA ARG A 20 -10.99 -9.31 -19.18
C ARG A 20 -11.04 -8.12 -18.22
N VAL A 21 -11.22 -8.44 -16.94
CA VAL A 21 -10.89 -7.51 -15.86
C VAL A 21 -9.40 -7.27 -15.98
N ASP A 22 -9.04 -6.07 -16.43
CA ASP A 22 -7.64 -5.64 -16.53
C ASP A 22 -6.99 -5.81 -15.15
N ALA A 23 -5.89 -6.55 -15.06
CA ALA A 23 -5.21 -6.85 -13.80
C ALA A 23 -4.70 -5.61 -13.03
N LYS A 24 -4.81 -4.42 -13.64
CA LYS A 24 -4.51 -3.10 -13.05
C LYS A 24 -5.69 -2.52 -12.26
N SER A 25 -6.93 -3.02 -12.43
CA SER A 25 -8.11 -2.50 -11.73
C SER A 25 -8.25 -2.96 -10.28
N ASP A 26 -7.47 -3.95 -9.83
CA ASP A 26 -7.66 -4.57 -8.51
C ASP A 26 -6.85 -3.93 -7.38
N PHE A 27 -6.02 -2.92 -7.67
CA PHE A 27 -5.13 -2.29 -6.71
C PHE A 27 -5.53 -0.84 -6.45
N VAL A 28 -5.53 -0.45 -5.18
CA VAL A 28 -5.74 0.92 -4.71
C VAL A 28 -4.41 1.48 -4.23
N ILE A 29 -4.12 2.73 -4.60
CA ILE A 29 -2.93 3.47 -4.16
C ILE A 29 -3.32 4.32 -2.95
N ILE A 30 -2.51 4.32 -1.90
CA ILE A 30 -2.69 5.26 -0.78
C ILE A 30 -2.13 6.63 -1.18
N SER A 31 -2.96 7.66 -1.02
CA SER A 31 -2.51 9.04 -1.15
C SER A 31 -2.07 9.60 0.20
N GLU A 32 -0.87 10.18 0.25
CA GLU A 32 -0.34 10.88 1.44
C GLU A 32 -1.27 12.00 1.93
N LYS A 33 -2.07 12.58 1.04
CA LYS A 33 -3.02 13.66 1.33
C LYS A 33 -4.20 13.20 2.18
N GLN A 34 -4.43 11.90 2.25
CA GLN A 34 -5.49 11.29 3.06
C GLN A 34 -4.99 10.87 4.45
N CYS A 35 -3.71 11.07 4.73
CA CYS A 35 -3.11 10.72 6.00
C CYS A 35 -3.24 11.86 7.01
N TYR A 36 -3.45 11.50 8.27
CA TYR A 36 -3.70 12.46 9.35
C TYR A 36 -2.85 12.14 10.60
N PRO A 37 -2.54 13.14 11.44
CA PRO A 37 -1.77 12.92 12.66
C PRO A 37 -2.35 11.81 13.52
N ILE A 38 -1.49 10.96 14.07
CA ILE A 38 -1.91 9.87 14.94
C ILE A 38 -2.45 10.41 16.28
N GLU A 39 -3.46 9.75 16.84
CA GLU A 39 -3.92 10.06 18.20
C GLU A 39 -2.91 9.58 19.26
N ILE A 40 -2.79 10.29 20.38
CA ILE A 40 -1.87 9.94 21.47
C ILE A 40 -2.16 8.52 22.02
N SER A 41 -3.44 8.17 22.15
CA SER A 41 -3.89 6.85 22.61
C SER A 41 -3.39 5.72 21.70
N GLN A 42 -3.34 5.97 20.39
CA GLN A 42 -2.84 5.06 19.37
C GLN A 42 -1.31 5.03 19.35
N ALA A 43 -0.66 6.21 19.45
CA ALA A 43 0.80 6.34 19.46
C ALA A 43 1.47 5.55 20.60
N ASN A 44 0.83 5.48 21.78
CA ASN A 44 1.31 4.68 22.92
C ASN A 44 1.34 3.17 22.64
N ARG A 45 0.72 2.70 21.57
CA ARG A 45 0.63 1.29 21.18
C ARG A 45 1.59 0.93 20.05
N LEU A 46 2.27 1.92 19.48
CA LEU A 46 3.30 1.71 18.47
C LEU A 46 4.59 1.14 19.09
N PRO A 47 5.45 0.50 18.27
CA PRO A 47 6.80 0.14 18.68
C PRO A 47 7.57 1.35 19.25
N SER A 48 8.45 1.09 20.21
CA SER A 48 9.13 2.14 21.00
C SER A 48 10.00 3.08 20.16
N GLU A 49 10.51 2.61 19.03
CA GLU A 49 11.22 3.39 18.01
C GLU A 49 10.43 4.58 17.45
N PHE A 50 9.08 4.55 17.49
CA PHE A 50 8.24 5.67 17.04
C PHE A 50 8.13 6.80 18.08
N GLN A 51 8.45 6.55 19.35
CA GLN A 51 8.13 7.46 20.46
C GLN A 51 8.82 8.83 20.33
N LYS A 52 10.04 8.85 19.78
CA LYS A 52 10.78 10.09 19.49
C LYS A 52 10.10 10.96 18.43
N TYR A 53 9.29 10.36 17.56
CA TYR A 53 8.78 10.98 16.35
C TYR A 53 7.27 11.21 16.36
N ILE A 54 6.57 10.99 17.48
CA ILE A 54 5.09 11.01 17.56
C ILE A 54 4.47 12.26 16.91
N ASN A 55 5.06 13.44 17.11
CA ASN A 55 4.55 14.70 16.55
C ASN A 55 4.59 14.78 15.02
N TYR A 56 5.34 13.87 14.38
CA TYR A 56 5.51 13.74 12.94
C TYR A 56 4.98 12.39 12.45
N THR A 57 4.36 11.60 13.32
CA THR A 57 3.77 10.30 12.96
C THR A 57 2.35 10.53 12.47
N LYS A 58 2.03 10.00 11.29
CA LYS A 58 0.67 10.03 10.74
C LYS A 58 0.19 8.63 10.41
N LYS A 59 -1.13 8.52 10.34
CA LYS A 59 -1.87 7.32 9.96
C LYS A 59 -2.57 7.56 8.62
N CYS A 60 -2.50 6.57 7.75
CA CYS A 60 -3.25 6.51 6.49
C CYS A 60 -4.19 5.32 6.55
N ASP A 61 -5.50 5.55 6.62
CA ASP A 61 -6.46 4.46 6.52
C ASP A 61 -6.52 3.93 5.10
N VAL A 62 -6.49 2.61 4.97
CA VAL A 62 -6.58 1.98 3.65
C VAL A 62 -8.04 1.78 3.33
N LYS A 63 -8.42 2.20 2.12
CA LYS A 63 -9.77 2.01 1.59
C LYS A 63 -9.71 1.06 0.41
N ASP A 64 -10.73 0.24 0.27
CA ASP A 64 -10.86 -0.59 -0.92
C ASP A 64 -11.32 0.26 -2.12
N GLN A 65 -11.45 -0.40 -3.27
CA GLN A 65 -11.85 0.21 -4.53
C GLN A 65 -13.30 0.73 -4.52
N ASN A 66 -14.14 0.27 -3.60
CA ASN A 66 -15.48 0.80 -3.36
C ASN A 66 -15.49 1.92 -2.31
N ASN A 67 -14.30 2.41 -1.92
CA ASN A 67 -14.10 3.41 -0.88
C ASN A 67 -14.67 2.98 0.49
N VAL A 68 -14.79 1.67 0.72
CA VAL A 68 -15.17 1.10 2.01
C VAL A 68 -13.92 1.05 2.88
N GLU A 69 -14.04 1.54 4.11
CA GLU A 69 -12.96 1.52 5.09
C GLU A 69 -12.56 0.07 5.37
N THR A 70 -11.26 -0.21 5.27
CA THR A 70 -10.72 -1.55 5.46
C THR A 70 -10.27 -1.72 6.89
N LYS A 71 -9.92 -2.95 7.27
CA LYS A 71 -9.51 -3.27 8.64
C LYS A 71 -8.05 -2.91 8.95
N LEU A 72 -7.40 -2.10 8.13
CA LEU A 72 -5.99 -1.74 8.32
C LEU A 72 -5.65 -0.31 7.91
N SER A 73 -4.59 0.17 8.53
CA SER A 73 -3.97 1.47 8.25
C SER A 73 -2.45 1.32 8.15
N ILE A 74 -1.80 2.26 7.48
CA ILE A 74 -0.35 2.44 7.55
C ILE A 74 -0.06 3.53 8.58
N VAL A 75 0.95 3.32 9.41
CA VAL A 75 1.49 4.36 10.28
C VAL A 75 2.96 4.57 9.91
N SER A 76 3.30 5.83 9.65
CA SER A 76 4.64 6.24 9.25
C SER A 76 5.01 7.60 9.81
N ILE A 77 6.29 7.95 9.71
CA ILE A 77 6.83 9.26 10.08
C ILE A 77 6.92 10.11 8.82
N TRP A 78 6.41 11.34 8.89
CA TRP A 78 6.59 12.37 7.87
C TRP A 78 7.97 13.00 8.05
N VAL A 79 8.97 12.38 7.42
CA VAL A 79 10.39 12.76 7.52
C VAL A 79 10.62 14.22 7.13
N ASP A 80 9.96 14.69 6.07
CA ASP A 80 10.04 16.09 5.64
C ASP A 80 9.58 17.07 6.73
N GLU A 81 8.45 16.77 7.38
CA GLU A 81 7.93 17.62 8.47
C GLU A 81 8.86 17.62 9.67
N TYR A 82 9.45 16.46 9.99
CA TYR A 82 10.47 16.34 11.01
C TYR A 82 11.67 17.25 10.70
N TYR A 83 12.23 17.17 9.49
CA TYR A 83 13.41 17.96 9.14
C TYR A 83 13.13 19.46 8.96
N LEU A 84 11.95 19.83 8.47
CA LEU A 84 11.51 21.23 8.42
C LEU A 84 11.49 21.87 9.82
N SER A 85 11.16 21.09 10.87
CA SER A 85 11.19 21.58 12.25
C SER A 85 12.59 21.97 12.75
N PHE A 86 13.65 21.31 12.27
CA PHE A 86 15.04 21.65 12.62
C PHE A 86 15.48 22.95 11.96
N SER A 87 15.17 23.08 10.67
CA SER A 87 15.46 24.30 9.90
C SER A 87 14.76 25.51 10.50
N ALA A 88 13.47 25.37 10.85
CA ALA A 88 12.70 26.41 11.53
C ALA A 88 13.28 26.79 12.91
N ALA A 89 13.89 25.84 13.61
CA ALA A 89 14.53 26.05 14.90
C ALA A 89 16.00 26.49 14.83
N GLY A 90 16.56 26.72 13.62
CA GLY A 90 17.96 27.10 13.43
C GLY A 90 18.96 26.02 13.86
N ARG A 91 18.54 24.75 13.86
CA ARG A 91 19.37 23.62 14.29
C ARG A 91 20.04 22.94 13.10
N THR A 92 21.25 22.44 13.29
CA THR A 92 21.91 21.60 12.29
C THR A 92 21.14 20.30 12.11
N GLN A 93 20.75 20.00 10.87
CA GLN A 93 20.13 18.74 10.50
C GLN A 93 21.10 17.59 10.79
N ARG A 94 20.61 16.57 11.50
CA ARG A 94 21.33 15.31 11.67
C ARG A 94 20.56 14.23 10.91
N TRP A 95 21.28 13.44 10.14
CA TRP A 95 20.73 12.24 9.53
C TRP A 95 20.25 11.30 10.63
N GLU A 96 19.00 10.85 10.50
CA GLU A 96 18.33 9.99 11.48
C GLU A 96 18.02 8.66 10.81
N ASN A 97 18.03 7.58 11.59
CA ASN A 97 17.52 6.30 11.13
C ASN A 97 16.06 6.19 11.55
N PHE A 98 15.15 6.52 10.63
CA PHE A 98 13.73 6.47 10.91
C PHE A 98 13.23 5.02 10.95
N PRO A 99 12.33 4.66 11.88
CA PRO A 99 11.72 3.35 11.83
C PRO A 99 10.85 3.18 10.59
N LEU A 100 10.88 1.96 10.04
CA LEU A 100 10.07 1.60 8.88
C LEU A 100 8.56 1.68 9.21
N PRO A 101 7.72 2.06 8.23
CA PRO A 101 6.28 2.16 8.42
C PRO A 101 5.70 0.82 8.87
N VAL A 102 4.72 0.87 9.76
CA VAL A 102 4.02 -0.31 10.25
C VAL A 102 2.63 -0.39 9.63
N ILE A 103 2.19 -1.62 9.37
CA ILE A 103 0.82 -1.93 9.00
C ILE A 103 0.10 -2.33 10.29
N VAL A 104 -0.98 -1.63 10.62
CA VAL A 104 -1.77 -1.85 11.82
C VAL A 104 -3.20 -2.21 11.48
N THR A 105 -3.84 -2.98 12.34
CA THR A 105 -5.29 -3.20 12.32
C THR A 105 -6.05 -2.00 12.88
N ASP A 106 -7.39 -2.03 12.76
CA ASP A 106 -8.33 -1.13 13.43
C ASP A 106 -8.08 -0.99 14.95
N ASN A 107 -7.78 -2.11 15.60
CA ASN A 107 -7.42 -2.15 17.00
C ASN A 107 -5.94 -1.87 17.25
N PHE A 108 -5.20 -1.27 16.31
CA PHE A 108 -3.80 -0.86 16.47
C PHE A 108 -2.80 -1.98 16.81
N LYS A 109 -3.10 -3.23 16.43
CA LYS A 109 -2.13 -4.32 16.47
C LYS A 109 -1.25 -4.22 15.22
N VAL A 110 0.07 -4.21 15.42
CA VAL A 110 1.03 -4.29 14.31
C VAL A 110 0.96 -5.68 13.68
N ILE A 111 0.71 -5.73 12.38
CA ILE A 111 0.56 -6.95 11.58
C ILE A 111 1.53 -7.01 10.40
N GLY A 112 2.41 -6.02 10.24
CA GLY A 112 3.41 -6.00 9.18
C GLY A 112 4.21 -4.71 9.16
N ARG A 113 5.16 -4.64 8.23
CA ARG A 113 5.98 -3.46 7.97
C ARG A 113 6.15 -3.25 6.47
N LEU A 114 6.28 -2.00 6.05
CA LEU A 114 6.81 -1.68 4.73
C LEU A 114 8.34 -1.73 4.77
N PRO A 115 9.01 -2.06 3.66
CA PRO A 115 10.46 -2.12 3.56
C PRO A 115 11.09 -0.78 3.17
N GLU A 116 10.29 0.28 2.99
CA GLU A 116 10.69 1.62 2.57
C GLU A 116 9.93 2.68 3.38
N ILE A 117 10.55 3.84 3.62
CA ILE A 117 9.93 4.95 4.35
C ILE A 117 8.84 5.62 3.50
N TYR A 118 7.61 5.70 4.03
CA TYR A 118 6.46 6.34 3.38
C TYR A 118 6.08 7.66 4.08
N PRO A 119 5.62 8.71 3.38
CA PRO A 119 5.42 8.78 1.92
C PRO A 119 6.70 9.05 1.13
N ARG A 120 7.77 9.49 1.80
CA ARG A 120 9.09 9.68 1.21
C ARG A 120 10.18 9.70 2.27
N ASP A 121 11.37 9.29 1.86
CA ASP A 121 12.64 9.66 2.50
C ASP A 121 13.30 10.78 1.66
N ASP A 122 14.49 11.25 2.04
CA ASP A 122 15.17 12.40 1.40
C ASP A 122 15.26 12.29 -0.15
N VAL A 123 15.49 11.08 -0.67
CA VAL A 123 15.66 10.83 -2.12
C VAL A 123 14.59 9.93 -2.73
N THR A 124 13.87 9.13 -1.95
CA THR A 124 12.99 8.08 -2.47
C THR A 124 11.52 8.37 -2.23
N GLU A 125 10.68 8.08 -3.22
CA GLU A 125 9.23 8.30 -3.18
C GLU A 125 8.51 6.96 -3.46
N PRO A 126 8.14 6.19 -2.42
CA PRO A 126 7.39 4.95 -2.59
C PRO A 126 5.90 5.18 -2.87
N GLU A 127 5.41 4.51 -3.92
CA GLU A 127 3.99 4.26 -4.15
C GLU A 127 3.61 2.88 -3.59
N VAL A 128 2.58 2.85 -2.74
CA VAL A 128 2.10 1.63 -2.09
C VAL A 128 0.72 1.25 -2.62
N PHE A 129 0.65 0.05 -3.18
CA PHE A 129 -0.52 -0.49 -3.86
C PHE A 129 -1.12 -1.65 -3.05
N PHE A 130 -2.41 -1.60 -2.77
CA PHE A 130 -3.15 -2.60 -2.02
C PHE A 130 -4.17 -3.30 -2.91
N GLY A 131 -4.07 -4.62 -3.03
CA GLY A 131 -4.93 -5.34 -3.96
C GLY A 131 -5.18 -6.79 -3.61
N LYS A 132 -5.83 -7.47 -4.56
CA LYS A 132 -6.26 -8.87 -4.43
C LYS A 132 -7.07 -9.06 -3.15
N TRP A 133 -8.07 -8.20 -3.00
CA TRP A 133 -8.91 -8.11 -1.82
C TRP A 133 -9.72 -9.38 -1.57
N GLU A 134 -9.77 -9.81 -0.31
CA GLU A 134 -10.66 -10.88 0.15
C GLU A 134 -11.12 -10.54 1.57
N ASN A 135 -12.43 -10.57 1.81
CA ASN A 135 -13.03 -10.28 3.13
C ASN A 135 -12.58 -8.94 3.75
N GLY A 136 -12.42 -7.91 2.91
CA GLY A 136 -12.00 -6.57 3.33
C GLY A 136 -10.51 -6.44 3.70
N MET A 137 -9.70 -7.47 3.40
CA MET A 137 -8.25 -7.47 3.59
C MET A 137 -7.55 -7.56 2.22
N PRO A 138 -6.55 -6.71 1.92
CA PRO A 138 -5.73 -6.86 0.73
C PRO A 138 -4.80 -8.05 0.92
N LYS A 139 -4.81 -9.01 -0.01
CA LYS A 139 -3.92 -10.18 0.08
C LYS A 139 -2.53 -9.91 -0.44
N GLU A 140 -2.36 -8.85 -1.21
CA GLU A 140 -1.10 -8.47 -1.82
C GLU A 140 -0.89 -6.96 -1.65
N ILE A 141 0.28 -6.60 -1.14
CA ILE A 141 0.79 -5.24 -1.09
C ILE A 141 2.01 -5.16 -1.98
N ARG A 142 2.01 -4.15 -2.83
CA ARG A 142 3.02 -3.88 -3.84
C ARG A 142 3.62 -2.52 -3.58
N ILE A 143 4.93 -2.41 -3.75
CA ILE A 143 5.68 -1.19 -3.46
C ILE A 143 6.60 -0.93 -4.62
N ASP A 144 6.40 0.22 -5.27
CA ASP A 144 7.27 0.75 -6.32
C ASP A 144 7.90 2.03 -5.78
N VAL A 145 9.18 2.25 -6.05
CA VAL A 145 9.94 3.37 -5.54
C VAL A 145 10.50 4.16 -6.70
N THR A 146 10.15 5.45 -6.75
CA THR A 146 10.84 6.40 -7.62
C THR A 146 12.10 6.84 -6.91
N ASN A 147 13.26 6.70 -7.57
CA ASN A 147 14.55 7.14 -7.04
C ASN A 147 15.31 7.89 -8.13
N PRO A 148 15.52 9.21 -8.00
CA PRO A 148 16.22 10.03 -8.99
C PRO A 148 17.74 9.84 -8.97
N ALA A 149 18.30 9.05 -8.02
CA ALA A 149 19.71 8.73 -7.98
C ALA A 149 20.14 7.76 -9.10
N VAL A 150 21.45 7.49 -9.18
CA VAL A 150 22.06 6.66 -10.24
C VAL A 150 21.45 5.25 -10.32
N ASP A 151 20.98 4.71 -9.20
CA ASP A 151 20.39 3.37 -9.12
C ASP A 151 18.99 3.27 -9.76
N GLY A 152 18.36 4.42 -10.02
CA GLY A 152 17.06 4.53 -10.68
C GLY A 152 15.89 3.93 -9.90
N ASP A 153 14.70 4.00 -10.51
CA ASP A 153 13.47 3.41 -9.96
C ASP A 153 13.65 1.92 -9.64
N TYR A 154 12.98 1.42 -8.61
CA TYR A 154 13.01 0.01 -8.23
C TYR A 154 11.71 -0.43 -7.57
N PHE A 155 11.57 -1.74 -7.34
CA PHE A 155 10.43 -2.28 -6.63
C PHE A 155 10.78 -3.46 -5.74
N TYR A 156 10.04 -3.60 -4.65
CA TYR A 156 10.19 -4.73 -3.72
C TYR A 156 9.39 -5.95 -4.18
N PRO A 157 9.80 -7.17 -3.77
CA PRO A 157 8.93 -8.33 -3.80
C PRO A 157 7.58 -8.03 -3.12
N PRO A 158 6.45 -8.53 -3.64
CA PRO A 158 5.16 -8.29 -3.00
C PRO A 158 5.10 -8.86 -1.58
N ILE A 159 4.38 -8.15 -0.72
CA ILE A 159 4.08 -8.56 0.65
C ILE A 159 2.71 -9.25 0.63
N PHE A 160 2.64 -10.46 1.16
CA PHE A 160 1.41 -11.26 1.14
C PHE A 160 0.81 -11.38 2.54
N TRP A 161 -0.51 -11.35 2.62
CA TRP A 161 -1.23 -11.67 3.85
C TRP A 161 -1.15 -13.18 4.13
N ASN A 162 -0.60 -13.54 5.27
CA ASN A 162 -0.62 -14.90 5.81
C ASN A 162 -1.80 -15.03 6.78
N SER A 163 -2.85 -15.76 6.38
CA SER A 163 -4.05 -15.94 7.21
C SER A 163 -3.84 -16.82 8.44
N ILE A 164 -2.77 -17.62 8.47
CA ILE A 164 -2.45 -18.50 9.60
C ILE A 164 -1.76 -17.68 10.70
N THR A 165 -0.73 -16.91 10.35
CA THR A 165 0.02 -16.08 11.30
C THR A 165 -0.68 -14.74 11.59
N GLN A 166 -1.67 -14.37 10.75
CA GLN A 166 -2.32 -13.07 10.74
C GLN A 166 -1.32 -11.92 10.58
N GLN A 167 -0.33 -12.11 9.69
CA GLN A 167 0.71 -11.13 9.41
C GLN A 167 0.92 -10.95 7.90
N TYR A 168 1.40 -9.77 7.54
CA TYR A 168 1.94 -9.48 6.23
C TYR A 168 3.40 -9.89 6.18
N GLU A 169 3.73 -10.76 5.22
CA GLU A 169 5.04 -11.36 5.08
C GLU A 169 5.56 -11.11 3.67
N MET A 170 6.76 -10.53 3.58
CA MET A 170 7.49 -10.44 2.33
C MET A 170 8.36 -11.69 2.19
N LYS A 171 8.25 -12.40 1.08
CA LYS A 171 9.21 -13.48 0.79
C LYS A 171 10.60 -12.87 0.66
N LYS A 172 11.61 -13.57 1.17
CA LYS A 172 13.00 -13.19 0.90
C LYS A 172 13.20 -13.12 -0.61
N GLY A 173 13.66 -11.98 -1.07
CA GLY A 173 13.93 -11.68 -2.47
C GLY A 173 14.73 -10.39 -2.55
N GLU A 174 15.42 -10.22 -3.66
CA GLU A 174 16.16 -8.99 -3.93
C GLU A 174 15.20 -7.90 -4.45
N VAL A 175 15.57 -6.65 -4.21
CA VAL A 175 14.94 -5.51 -4.86
C VAL A 175 15.18 -5.61 -6.37
N ILE A 176 14.16 -5.32 -7.16
CA ILE A 176 14.25 -5.41 -8.63
C ILE A 176 14.32 -3.99 -9.18
N HIS A 177 15.42 -3.67 -9.87
CA HIS A 177 15.63 -2.36 -10.48
C HIS A 177 14.84 -2.21 -11.79
N GLY A 178 14.36 -0.99 -12.03
CA GLY A 178 13.46 -0.61 -13.11
C GLY A 178 12.00 -0.46 -12.66
N ARG A 179 11.13 -0.15 -13.63
CA ARG A 179 9.68 0.00 -13.38
C ARG A 179 8.96 -1.33 -13.51
N ARG A 180 8.00 -1.57 -12.61
CA ARG A 180 7.04 -2.67 -12.74
C ARG A 180 6.16 -2.43 -13.98
N ARG A 181 6.26 -3.32 -14.98
CA ARG A 181 5.50 -3.25 -16.24
C ARG A 181 4.04 -3.63 -16.05
#